data_AF-A0A4Y8Y296-F1
#
_entry.id   AF-A0A4Y8Y296-F1
#
_cell.length_a   1.000
_cell.length_b   1.000
_cell.length_c   1.000
_cell.angle_alpha   90.00
_cell.angle_beta   90.00
_cell.angle_gamma   90.00
#
_symmetry.space_group_name_H-M   'P 1'
#
loop_
_entity.id
_entity.type
_entity.pdbx_description
1 polymer ?
#
loop_
_entity_poly.entity_id
_entity_poly.type
_entity_poly.pdbx_seq_one_letter_code
_entity_poly.pdbx_strand_id
1 'polypeptide(L)'
;MTAVSAMLEELTGLVPLTREGAAARFAALGWSPGGRPGEGVETSWDKDGVHGWTQVFGDGEVRVSFTVWIRDVDASGYFDDLEAVYDEGERVLARFLPEIEDSPLAGHLAEAGLTAADEEEFIAVRKWLQDGRVLSAGVIQQDTDLPVMVVATLEEPASATR
;
A
#
# COMPACT_ATOMS: atom_id res chain seq x y z
N MET A 1 -4.05 -12.89 10.65
CA MET A 1 -4.23 -12.32 9.31
C MET A 1 -5.03 -11.03 9.44
N THR A 2 -4.51 -9.95 8.90
CA THR A 2 -5.10 -8.61 8.96
C THR A 2 -5.85 -8.28 7.70
N ALA A 3 -6.54 -7.15 7.68
CA ALA A 3 -7.30 -6.70 6.52
C ALA A 3 -6.42 -6.59 5.26
N VAL A 4 -5.16 -6.15 5.41
CA VAL A 4 -4.23 -5.95 4.28
C VAL A 4 -3.72 -7.28 3.73
N SER A 5 -3.20 -8.18 4.57
CA SER A 5 -2.69 -9.48 4.10
C SER A 5 -3.77 -10.33 3.43
N ALA A 6 -4.99 -10.35 3.98
CA ALA A 6 -6.13 -11.00 3.35
C ALA A 6 -6.48 -10.39 1.97
N MET A 7 -6.43 -9.07 1.86
CA MET A 7 -6.71 -8.39 0.59
C MET A 7 -5.60 -8.65 -0.44
N LEU A 8 -4.33 -8.55 -0.06
CA LEU A 8 -3.20 -8.86 -0.94
C LEU A 8 -3.25 -10.32 -1.43
N GLU A 9 -3.63 -11.27 -0.58
CA GLU A 9 -3.86 -12.66 -0.95
C GLU A 9 -4.98 -12.80 -1.99
N GLU A 10 -6.14 -12.17 -1.80
CA GLU A 10 -7.23 -12.18 -2.79
C GLU A 10 -6.81 -11.56 -4.15
N LEU A 11 -5.93 -10.56 -4.12
CA LEU A 11 -5.41 -9.93 -5.33
C LEU A 11 -4.42 -10.82 -6.09
N THR A 12 -3.81 -11.83 -5.45
CA THR A 12 -2.91 -12.78 -6.14
C THR A 12 -3.56 -13.39 -7.37
N GLY A 13 -4.84 -13.78 -7.26
CA GLY A 13 -5.62 -14.46 -8.30
C GLY A 13 -6.19 -13.54 -9.39
N LEU A 14 -5.95 -12.23 -9.32
CA LEU A 14 -6.37 -11.28 -10.35
C LEU A 14 -5.22 -10.97 -11.31
N VAL A 15 -5.27 -11.57 -12.50
CA VAL A 15 -4.30 -11.34 -13.58
C VAL A 15 -5.08 -11.08 -14.88
N PRO A 16 -5.11 -9.84 -15.39
CA PRO A 16 -4.48 -8.64 -14.83
C PRO A 16 -5.20 -8.12 -13.58
N LEU A 17 -4.49 -7.36 -12.74
CA LEU A 17 -5.10 -6.52 -11.71
C LEU A 17 -5.85 -5.35 -12.39
N THR A 18 -7.15 -5.25 -12.13
CA THR A 18 -8.00 -4.15 -12.65
C THR A 18 -8.68 -3.40 -11.50
N ARG A 19 -9.12 -2.17 -11.77
CA ARG A 19 -9.85 -1.35 -10.80
C ARG A 19 -11.13 -2.05 -10.33
N GLU A 20 -11.90 -2.60 -11.27
CA GLU A 20 -13.15 -3.31 -11.01
C GLU A 20 -12.90 -4.62 -10.25
N GLY A 21 -11.84 -5.34 -10.62
CA GLY A 21 -11.42 -6.56 -9.94
C GLY A 21 -11.05 -6.29 -8.50
N ALA A 22 -10.22 -5.28 -8.24
CA ALA A 22 -9.85 -4.86 -6.89
C ALA A 22 -11.08 -4.40 -6.08
N ALA A 23 -11.93 -3.54 -6.65
CA ALA A 23 -13.17 -3.08 -6.01
C ALA A 23 -14.09 -4.24 -5.59
N ALA A 24 -14.24 -5.26 -6.46
CA ALA A 24 -15.03 -6.45 -6.14
C ALA A 24 -14.44 -7.24 -4.95
N ARG A 25 -13.11 -7.34 -4.84
CA ARG A 25 -12.43 -8.01 -3.72
C ARG A 25 -12.56 -7.22 -2.42
N PHE A 26 -12.40 -5.90 -2.46
CA PHE A 26 -12.63 -5.05 -1.31
C PHE A 26 -14.04 -5.26 -0.74
N ALA A 27 -15.06 -5.19 -1.59
CA ALA A 27 -16.45 -5.43 -1.20
C ALA A 27 -16.67 -6.86 -0.66
N ALA A 28 -16.11 -7.88 -1.31
CA ALA A 28 -16.25 -9.27 -0.89
C ALA A 28 -15.61 -9.55 0.48
N LEU A 29 -14.50 -8.87 0.80
CA LEU A 29 -13.85 -8.93 2.11
C LEU A 29 -14.48 -7.99 3.14
N GLY A 30 -15.59 -7.33 2.82
CA GLY A 30 -16.34 -6.48 3.75
C GLY A 30 -15.67 -5.16 4.08
N TRP A 31 -14.84 -4.62 3.20
CA TRP A 31 -14.38 -3.23 3.30
C TRP A 31 -15.53 -2.28 2.99
N SER A 32 -15.58 -1.16 3.71
CA SER A 32 -16.58 -0.12 3.50
C SER A 32 -16.11 0.86 2.42
N PRO A 33 -16.98 1.33 1.51
CA PRO A 33 -16.59 2.33 0.52
C PRO A 33 -16.34 3.68 1.19
N GLY A 34 -15.24 4.35 0.84
CA GLY A 34 -14.91 5.70 1.30
C GLY A 34 -15.69 6.81 0.58
N GLY A 35 -16.49 6.44 -0.44
CA GLY A 35 -17.49 7.30 -1.07
C GLY A 35 -16.92 8.28 -2.10
N ARG A 36 -15.77 7.95 -2.71
CA ARG A 36 -15.12 8.76 -3.75
C ARG A 36 -14.94 7.95 -5.03
N PRO A 37 -16.02 7.59 -5.74
CA PRO A 37 -15.91 6.79 -6.96
C PRO A 37 -15.26 7.58 -8.11
N GLY A 38 -14.23 6.99 -8.72
CA GLY A 38 -13.64 7.44 -9.97
C GLY A 38 -14.27 6.73 -11.16
N GLU A 39 -14.84 7.47 -12.11
CA GLU A 39 -15.51 6.93 -13.31
C GLU A 39 -16.60 5.88 -13.00
N GLY A 40 -17.25 6.01 -11.84
CA GLY A 40 -18.34 5.11 -11.40
C GLY A 40 -17.86 3.85 -10.67
N VAL A 41 -16.56 3.67 -10.45
CA VAL A 41 -16.00 2.57 -9.65
C VAL A 41 -15.44 3.13 -8.35
N GLU A 42 -15.76 2.51 -7.22
CA GLU A 42 -15.22 2.92 -5.91
C GLU A 42 -13.71 2.68 -5.85
N THR A 43 -12.95 3.73 -5.56
CA THR A 43 -11.49 3.70 -5.49
C THR A 43 -10.96 3.84 -4.07
N SER A 44 -11.83 4.13 -3.09
CA SER A 44 -11.47 4.31 -1.68
C SER A 44 -12.21 3.34 -0.78
N TRP A 45 -11.50 2.76 0.18
CA TRP A 45 -12.01 1.69 1.02
C TRP A 45 -11.50 1.82 2.45
N ASP A 46 -12.32 1.41 3.40
CA ASP A 46 -12.03 1.51 4.83
C ASP A 46 -12.31 0.18 5.54
N LYS A 47 -11.36 -0.27 6.37
CA LYS A 47 -11.58 -1.42 7.25
C LYS A 47 -10.64 -1.38 8.45
N ASP A 48 -11.21 -1.46 9.66
CA ASP A 48 -10.46 -1.58 10.92
C ASP A 48 -9.35 -0.52 11.11
N GLY A 49 -9.58 0.70 10.61
CA GLY A 49 -8.61 1.80 10.66
C GLY A 49 -7.55 1.81 9.55
N VAL A 50 -7.62 0.87 8.62
CA VAL A 50 -6.79 0.84 7.41
C VAL A 50 -7.57 1.48 6.25
N HIS A 51 -6.88 2.35 5.50
CA HIS A 51 -7.41 2.96 4.29
C HIS A 51 -6.84 2.27 3.05
N GLY A 52 -7.70 1.64 2.26
CA GLY A 52 -7.37 1.07 0.96
C GLY A 52 -7.67 2.05 -0.17
N TRP A 53 -6.82 2.08 -1.18
CA TRP A 53 -7.02 2.93 -2.35
C TRP A 53 -6.61 2.21 -3.64
N THR A 54 -7.33 2.45 -4.73
CA THR A 54 -6.97 1.94 -6.07
C THR A 54 -6.77 3.09 -7.06
N GLN A 55 -5.60 3.15 -7.68
CA GLN A 55 -5.24 4.12 -8.73
C GLN A 55 -5.04 3.40 -10.06
N VAL A 56 -5.37 4.11 -11.14
CA VAL A 56 -5.05 3.71 -12.50
C VAL A 56 -4.32 4.88 -13.14
N PHE A 57 -3.12 4.64 -13.67
CA PHE A 57 -2.31 5.65 -14.33
C PHE A 57 -2.61 5.70 -15.83
N GLY A 58 -2.25 6.80 -16.47
CA GLY A 58 -2.59 7.06 -17.88
C GLY A 58 -1.97 6.09 -18.89
N ASP A 59 -0.94 5.34 -18.48
CA ASP A 59 -0.30 4.27 -19.24
C ASP A 59 -0.92 2.89 -18.99
N GLY A 60 -1.88 2.79 -18.08
CA GLY A 60 -2.56 1.55 -17.72
C GLY A 60 -1.97 0.79 -16.53
N GLU A 61 -0.95 1.33 -15.84
CA GLU A 61 -0.52 0.80 -14.54
C GLU A 61 -1.70 0.85 -13.55
N VAL A 62 -1.87 -0.20 -12.76
CA VAL A 62 -2.85 -0.25 -11.67
C VAL A 62 -2.13 -0.43 -10.35
N ARG A 63 -2.42 0.46 -9.40
CA ARG A 63 -1.84 0.44 -8.07
C ARG A 63 -2.92 0.30 -7.01
N VAL A 64 -2.79 -0.71 -6.15
CA VAL A 64 -3.60 -0.84 -4.95
C VAL A 64 -2.72 -0.55 -3.76
N SER A 65 -3.06 0.47 -2.97
CA SER A 65 -2.32 0.88 -1.79
C SER A 65 -3.16 0.76 -0.52
N PHE A 66 -2.49 0.57 0.60
CA PHE A 66 -3.07 0.49 1.94
C PHE A 66 -2.29 1.38 2.88
N THR A 67 -2.92 2.42 3.42
CA THR A 67 -2.36 3.20 4.53
C THR A 67 -2.78 2.53 5.83
N VAL A 68 -1.80 1.92 6.52
CA VAL A 68 -2.05 1.18 7.78
C VAL A 68 -1.80 2.04 9.01
N TRP A 69 -1.10 3.16 8.84
CA TRP A 69 -0.84 4.14 9.88
C TRP A 69 -0.54 5.49 9.25
N ILE A 70 -0.96 6.56 9.92
CA ILE A 70 -0.75 7.94 9.50
C ILE A 70 -0.53 8.83 10.72
N ARG A 71 0.40 9.77 10.59
CA ARG A 71 0.66 10.81 11.60
C ARG A 71 0.85 12.16 10.93
N ASP A 72 -0.06 13.08 11.23
CA ASP A 72 0.04 14.47 10.77
C ASP A 72 1.24 15.16 11.43
N VAL A 73 1.97 15.94 10.64
CA VAL A 73 3.16 16.71 11.07
C VAL A 73 2.79 18.15 11.45
N ASP A 74 1.68 18.70 10.93
CA ASP A 74 1.35 20.14 11.00
C ASP A 74 0.33 20.53 12.10
N ALA A 75 -0.20 19.57 12.89
CA ALA A 75 -1.34 19.85 13.79
C ALA A 75 -0.95 20.46 15.16
N SER A 76 0.32 20.45 15.56
CA SER A 76 0.73 20.81 16.94
C SER A 76 1.42 22.17 17.08
N GLY A 77 1.85 22.82 16.00
CA GLY A 77 2.59 24.08 16.06
C GLY A 77 3.94 24.02 16.80
N TYR A 78 4.37 22.80 17.15
CA TYR A 78 5.70 22.48 17.65
C TYR A 78 6.26 21.44 16.70
N PHE A 79 7.40 21.75 16.07
CA PHE A 79 8.25 20.80 15.37
C PHE A 79 8.82 19.79 16.38
N ASP A 80 7.96 19.03 17.06
CA ASP A 80 8.39 17.90 17.87
C ASP A 80 8.95 16.87 16.88
N ASP A 81 10.29 16.83 16.88
CA ASP A 81 11.23 15.95 16.19
C ASP A 81 10.65 15.04 15.09
N LEU A 82 10.72 15.49 13.84
CA LEU A 82 10.35 14.70 12.66
C LEU A 82 11.08 13.34 12.64
N GLU A 83 12.31 13.29 13.17
CA GLU A 83 13.06 12.05 13.36
C GLU A 83 12.32 11.08 14.29
N ALA A 84 11.68 11.57 15.36
CA ALA A 84 10.88 10.74 16.26
C ALA A 84 9.61 10.19 15.58
N VAL A 85 9.03 10.93 14.64
CA VAL A 85 7.88 10.47 13.85
C VAL A 85 8.31 9.39 12.84
N TYR A 86 9.47 9.57 12.19
CA TYR A 86 10.06 8.55 11.33
C TYR A 86 10.37 7.27 12.10
N ASP A 87 11.02 7.40 13.25
CA ASP A 87 11.28 6.31 14.20
C ASP A 87 9.99 5.57 14.61
N GLU A 88 8.89 6.30 14.82
CA GLU A 88 7.59 5.71 15.11
C GLU A 88 7.05 4.93 13.91
N GLY A 89 7.13 5.52 12.71
CA GLY A 89 6.77 4.88 11.45
C GLY A 89 7.55 3.58 11.22
N GLU A 90 8.86 3.58 11.45
CA GLU A 90 9.71 2.39 11.32
C GLU A 90 9.32 1.29 12.32
N ARG A 91 9.02 1.67 13.57
CA ARG A 91 8.50 0.71 14.57
C ARG A 91 7.15 0.14 14.17
N VAL A 92 6.27 0.94 13.56
CA VAL A 92 4.99 0.47 13.02
C VAL A 92 5.23 -0.48 11.85
N LEU A 93 6.08 -0.11 10.90
CA LEU A 93 6.45 -0.95 9.76
C LEU A 93 7.02 -2.29 10.24
N ALA A 94 7.96 -2.30 11.19
CA ALA A 94 8.55 -3.52 11.73
C ALA A 94 7.51 -4.46 12.39
N ARG A 95 6.43 -3.93 12.94
CA ARG A 95 5.30 -4.73 13.47
C ARG A 95 4.33 -5.19 12.37
N PHE A 96 4.21 -4.43 11.29
CA PHE A 96 3.34 -4.71 10.17
C PHE A 96 3.93 -5.76 9.22
N LEU A 97 5.25 -5.76 8.98
CA LEU A 97 5.93 -6.68 8.06
C LEU A 97 5.61 -8.17 8.31
N PRO A 98 5.61 -8.68 9.56
CA PRO A 98 5.21 -10.06 9.84
C PRO A 98 3.79 -10.41 9.36
N GLU A 99 2.88 -9.44 9.26
CA GLU A 99 1.53 -9.69 8.74
C GLU A 99 1.53 -10.09 7.27
N ILE A 100 2.55 -9.67 6.51
CA ILE A 100 2.78 -10.07 5.12
C ILE A 100 3.64 -11.34 5.10
N GLU A 101 4.79 -11.30 5.78
CA GLU A 101 5.84 -12.33 5.73
C GLU A 101 5.44 -13.68 6.36
N ASP A 102 4.56 -13.68 7.37
CA ASP A 102 4.07 -14.90 8.02
C ASP A 102 2.68 -15.33 7.53
N SER A 103 2.14 -14.66 6.49
CA SER A 103 0.84 -14.99 5.91
C SER A 103 0.94 -16.02 4.78
N PRO A 104 -0.18 -16.62 4.33
CA PRO A 104 -0.18 -17.49 3.15
C PRO A 104 0.37 -16.81 1.88
N LEU A 105 0.29 -15.48 1.79
CA LEU A 105 0.86 -14.69 0.71
C LEU A 105 2.38 -14.92 0.58
N ALA A 106 3.09 -15.19 1.67
CA ALA A 106 4.54 -15.37 1.67
C ALA A 106 5.02 -16.48 0.71
N GLY A 107 4.19 -17.49 0.45
CA GLY A 107 4.48 -18.53 -0.55
C GLY A 107 4.54 -18.02 -2.00
N HIS A 108 4.04 -16.81 -2.26
CA HIS A 108 4.02 -16.14 -3.56
C HIS A 108 5.04 -14.99 -3.68
N LEU A 109 5.76 -14.68 -2.59
CA LEU A 109 6.67 -13.54 -2.54
C LEU A 109 8.12 -13.98 -2.74
N ALA A 110 8.84 -13.26 -3.59
CA ALA A 110 10.28 -13.32 -3.67
C ALA A 110 10.86 -11.95 -3.27
N GLU A 111 11.76 -11.91 -2.30
CA GLU A 111 12.42 -10.65 -1.90
C GLU A 111 13.10 -9.99 -3.10
N ALA A 112 12.92 -8.68 -3.23
CA ALA A 112 13.45 -7.87 -4.31
C ALA A 112 14.44 -6.84 -3.76
N GLY A 113 15.52 -6.59 -4.51
CA GLY A 113 16.46 -5.53 -4.17
C GLY A 113 15.82 -4.15 -4.27
N LEU A 114 16.26 -3.24 -3.42
CA LEU A 114 15.88 -1.83 -3.48
C LEU A 114 16.60 -1.13 -4.62
N THR A 115 15.93 -0.14 -5.19
CA THR A 115 16.44 0.76 -6.23
C THR A 115 16.70 2.14 -5.64
N ALA A 116 17.46 2.98 -6.35
CA ALA A 116 17.66 4.38 -5.94
C ALA A 116 16.32 5.15 -5.79
N ALA A 117 15.32 4.83 -6.62
CA ALA A 117 13.99 5.44 -6.50
C ALA A 117 13.29 5.04 -5.18
N ASP A 118 13.48 3.80 -4.73
CA ASP A 118 12.92 3.35 -3.44
C ASP A 118 13.59 4.09 -2.27
N GLU A 119 14.91 4.35 -2.35
CA GLU A 119 15.66 5.12 -1.34
C GLU A 119 15.29 6.61 -1.32
N GLU A 120 14.83 7.16 -2.44
CA GLU A 120 14.35 8.54 -2.53
C GLU A 120 12.90 8.69 -2.04
N GLU A 121 12.05 7.67 -2.26
CA GLU A 121 10.62 7.71 -1.90
C GLU A 121 10.35 7.30 -0.45
N PHE A 122 11.11 6.36 0.10
CA PHE A 122 10.85 5.76 1.39
C PHE A 122 11.90 6.14 2.43
N ILE A 123 11.44 6.45 3.65
CA ILE A 123 12.30 6.52 4.84
C ILE A 123 12.82 5.11 5.17
N ALA A 124 11.96 4.10 5.10
CA ALA A 124 12.31 2.70 5.25
C ALA A 124 11.36 1.82 4.42
N VAL A 125 11.85 0.75 3.79
CA VAL A 125 11.05 -0.09 2.90
C VAL A 125 11.49 -1.55 2.86
N ARG A 126 10.52 -2.42 2.59
CA ARG A 126 10.70 -3.80 2.13
C ARG A 126 9.97 -3.99 0.82
N LYS A 127 10.54 -4.80 -0.07
CA LYS A 127 10.07 -4.97 -1.44
C LYS A 127 10.13 -6.43 -1.85
N TRP A 128 9.11 -6.87 -2.57
CA TRP A 128 8.99 -8.22 -3.10
C TRP A 128 8.49 -8.19 -4.54
N LEU A 129 8.84 -9.23 -5.29
CA LEU A 129 8.16 -9.61 -6.51
C LEU A 129 7.06 -10.61 -6.18
N GLN A 130 5.88 -10.40 -6.78
CA GLN A 130 4.71 -11.25 -6.66
C GLN A 130 4.13 -11.53 -8.04
N ASP A 131 4.46 -12.69 -8.63
CA ASP A 131 3.97 -13.10 -9.95
C ASP A 131 4.16 -12.05 -11.07
N GLY A 132 5.28 -11.32 -11.05
CA GLY A 132 5.59 -10.26 -12.03
C GLY A 132 5.09 -8.86 -11.65
N ARG A 133 4.38 -8.74 -10.52
CA ARG A 133 4.02 -7.48 -9.87
C ARG A 133 5.04 -7.10 -8.80
N VAL A 134 5.02 -5.84 -8.41
CA VAL A 134 5.83 -5.32 -7.31
C VAL A 134 4.94 -5.11 -6.09
N LEU A 135 5.32 -5.71 -4.96
CA LEU A 135 4.75 -5.41 -3.65
C LEU A 135 5.80 -4.65 -2.85
N SER A 136 5.44 -3.50 -2.28
CA SER A 136 6.28 -2.76 -1.34
C SER A 136 5.52 -2.50 -0.05
N ALA A 137 6.24 -2.45 1.06
CA ALA A 137 5.72 -1.98 2.35
C ALA A 137 6.76 -1.07 2.98
N GLY A 138 6.39 0.16 3.32
CA GLY A 138 7.35 1.14 3.75
C GLY A 138 6.77 2.36 4.46
N VAL A 139 7.65 3.14 5.05
CA VAL A 139 7.38 4.45 5.63
C VAL A 139 7.64 5.50 4.57
N ILE A 140 6.65 6.35 4.29
CA ILE A 140 6.75 7.43 3.30
C ILE A 140 6.35 8.77 3.90
N GLN A 141 6.89 9.82 3.32
CA GLN A 141 6.39 11.18 3.46
C GLN A 141 6.51 11.87 2.10
N GLN A 142 5.38 12.29 1.53
CA GLN A 142 5.37 12.85 0.17
C GLN A 142 5.96 14.27 0.09
N ASP A 143 5.83 15.04 1.18
CA ASP A 143 6.38 16.39 1.34
C ASP A 143 6.61 16.64 2.84
N THR A 144 7.55 17.50 3.23
CA THR A 144 7.92 17.74 4.63
C THR A 144 6.75 18.25 5.48
N ASP A 145 5.77 18.88 4.86
CA ASP A 145 4.55 19.40 5.52
C ASP A 145 3.39 18.39 5.49
N LEU A 146 3.55 17.26 4.78
CA LEU A 146 2.56 16.21 4.68
C LEU A 146 2.74 15.15 5.78
N PRO A 147 1.69 14.37 6.07
CA PRO A 147 1.76 13.32 7.07
C PRO A 147 2.78 12.23 6.73
N VAL A 148 3.39 11.67 7.78
CA VAL A 148 4.17 10.43 7.65
C VAL A 148 3.20 9.26 7.66
N MET A 149 3.40 8.30 6.75
CA MET A 149 2.53 7.15 6.59
C MET A 149 3.32 5.86 6.55
N VAL A 150 2.71 4.78 7.06
CA VAL A 150 3.13 3.42 6.71
C VAL A 150 2.15 2.90 5.66
N VAL A 151 2.69 2.53 4.51
CA VAL A 151 1.92 2.06 3.36
C VAL A 151 2.35 0.68 2.90
N ALA A 152 1.41 -0.10 2.37
CA ALA A 152 1.67 -1.28 1.55
C ALA A 152 1.08 -1.06 0.16
N THR A 153 1.82 -1.37 -0.90
CA THR A 153 1.43 -1.07 -2.28
C THR A 153 1.70 -2.26 -3.17
N LEU A 154 0.67 -2.70 -3.92
CA LEU A 154 0.78 -3.67 -5.00
C LEU A 154 0.63 -2.96 -6.34
N GLU A 155 1.64 -3.11 -7.20
CA GLU A 155 1.73 -2.46 -8.51
C GLU A 155 1.67 -3.50 -9.62
N GLU A 156 0.64 -3.39 -10.45
CA GLU A 156 0.54 -4.09 -11.74
C GLU A 156 1.11 -3.16 -12.81
N PRO A 157 2.26 -3.51 -13.42
CA PRO A 157 2.84 -2.70 -14.47
C PRO A 157 1.88 -2.62 -15.67
N ALA A 158 1.93 -1.51 -16.40
CA ALA A 158 1.23 -1.40 -17.66
C ALA A 158 1.55 -2.61 -18.55
N SER A 159 0.52 -3.26 -19.10
CA SER A 159 0.72 -4.36 -20.04
C SER A 159 1.55 -3.83 -21.20
N ALA A 160 2.76 -4.37 -21.39
CA ALA A 160 3.56 -4.05 -22.55
C ALA A 160 2.73 -4.39 -23.79
N THR A 161 2.29 -3.38 -24.53
CA THR A 161 1.59 -3.54 -25.80
C THR A 161 2.46 -4.41 -26.70
N ARG A 162 2.08 -5.67 -26.90
CA ARG A 162 2.70 -6.55 -27.88
C ARG A 162 2.24 -6.21 -29.28
#